data_AF-A0A3P8X8Q4-F1
#
_entry.id   AF-A0A3P8X8Q4-F1
#
_cell.length_a   1.000
_cell.length_b   1.000
_cell.length_c   1.000
_cell.angle_alpha   90.00
_cell.angle_beta   90.00
_cell.angle_gamma   90.00
#
_symmetry.space_group_name_H-M   'P 1'
#
loop_
_entity.id
_entity.type
_entity.pdbx_description
1 polymer ?
#
loop_
_entity_poly.entity_id
_entity_poly.type
_entity_poly.pdbx_seq_one_letter_code
_entity_poly.pdbx_strand_id
1 'polypeptide(L)'
;MTTSFTKMLSGRNTAMLLASLGAGTMATAYLMTDSNTVSAEQRRKLYPPSADFPDLRKHNNCMAHALTPAIYAKLRDKVTPNNWTLDQCIQTGVDNPGHPFIKTVGMVAGDEESYEVFADIFDPVIKDRHNGYDPRTMKHPTDLDASKITNGVFDEKYVLSSRVRTGRSIRGLSLPPCCSRSERREVERVAVQALAGLKGDLAGRYYSLGDMTEKEQQQLIDEHFLFDKPVSPLLTSAFMARDWPDARGIWHNNEKTFLIWINEEDHTRVISMEKGGNMKRVFERFCRGLQQVEKLIKERGWEFMWNEHLGYILTCPSNLGTGLRAGVHVKLPNLSRDNRFGKILENLRLQKRGTGGVDTAATGDTFDISNNDRLGKSEVELVQLVIDGVNYLIECEKKLERGQDIKVPAPIGQFRK
;
A
#
# COMPACT_ATOMS: atom_id res chain seq x y z
N MET A 1 62.74 -21.46 -48.66
CA MET A 1 62.71 -22.77 -47.97
C MET A 1 61.27 -23.00 -47.52
N THR A 2 60.42 -23.70 -48.29
CA THR A 2 60.15 -25.16 -48.17
C THR A 2 59.80 -25.53 -46.73
N THR A 3 58.65 -26.11 -46.34
CA THR A 3 57.78 -27.17 -46.92
C THR A 3 56.60 -27.33 -45.92
N SER A 4 55.32 -27.37 -46.32
CA SER A 4 54.51 -28.55 -46.72
C SER A 4 54.11 -29.55 -45.62
N PHE A 5 52.79 -29.83 -45.54
CA PHE A 5 52.13 -31.15 -45.34
C PHE A 5 52.23 -31.80 -43.92
N THR A 6 51.26 -32.49 -43.26
CA THR A 6 50.08 -33.37 -43.58
C THR A 6 49.35 -33.60 -42.22
N LYS A 7 48.03 -33.43 -42.05
CA LYS A 7 46.89 -34.37 -42.20
C LYS A 7 46.77 -35.56 -41.19
N MET A 8 45.57 -35.63 -40.58
CA MET A 8 44.69 -36.81 -40.33
C MET A 8 44.95 -37.85 -39.21
N LEU A 9 43.98 -37.85 -38.27
CA LEU A 9 43.02 -38.92 -37.87
C LEU A 9 43.45 -40.20 -37.13
N SER A 10 42.53 -40.56 -36.21
CA SER A 10 42.20 -41.87 -35.64
C SER A 10 43.15 -42.38 -34.54
N GLY A 11 42.70 -43.08 -33.50
CA GLY A 11 41.41 -43.73 -33.26
C GLY A 11 41.30 -44.15 -31.79
N ARG A 12 40.13 -44.68 -31.44
CA ARG A 12 39.66 -45.05 -30.11
C ARG A 12 40.30 -46.34 -29.56
N ASN A 13 40.27 -46.42 -28.23
CA ASN A 13 40.14 -47.58 -27.33
C ASN A 13 41.40 -48.36 -26.92
N THR A 14 41.75 -48.29 -25.62
CA THR A 14 41.54 -49.33 -24.58
C THR A 14 42.12 -48.82 -23.25
N ALA A 15 41.30 -48.45 -22.27
CA ALA A 15 40.87 -49.32 -21.16
C ALA A 15 42.02 -49.90 -20.31
N MET A 16 42.35 -49.24 -19.18
CA MET A 16 42.59 -49.84 -17.85
C MET A 16 43.27 -48.81 -16.94
N LEU A 17 42.55 -48.29 -15.96
CA LEU A 17 42.93 -48.37 -14.54
C LEU A 17 41.82 -47.69 -13.71
N LEU A 18 40.88 -48.51 -13.25
CA LEU A 18 39.99 -48.16 -12.16
C LEU A 18 40.45 -48.99 -10.97
N ALA A 19 41.24 -48.36 -10.10
CA ALA A 19 41.45 -48.83 -8.75
C ALA A 19 41.53 -47.62 -7.82
N SER A 20 40.61 -47.58 -6.86
CA SER A 20 40.69 -46.82 -5.60
C SER A 20 40.26 -45.35 -5.53
N LEU A 21 39.22 -44.91 -6.22
CA LEU A 21 38.42 -43.77 -5.74
C LEU A 21 36.93 -44.08 -5.89
N GLY A 22 36.23 -44.05 -4.75
CA GLY A 22 34.90 -44.64 -4.58
C GLY A 22 33.82 -44.11 -5.52
N ALA A 23 32.78 -44.92 -5.72
CA ALA A 23 31.62 -44.62 -6.54
C ALA A 23 30.91 -43.29 -6.18
N GLY A 24 31.19 -42.67 -5.02
CA GLY A 24 30.65 -41.38 -4.61
C GLY A 24 31.26 -40.16 -5.31
N THR A 25 32.54 -40.18 -5.70
CA THR A 25 33.19 -38.99 -6.29
C THR A 25 32.95 -38.86 -7.79
N MET A 26 32.80 -39.96 -8.52
CA MET A 26 32.51 -39.94 -9.96
C MET A 26 31.06 -39.52 -10.27
N ALA A 27 30.09 -39.91 -9.43
CA ALA A 27 28.71 -39.42 -9.54
C ALA A 27 28.62 -37.92 -9.26
N THR A 28 29.42 -37.42 -8.31
CA THR A 28 29.48 -35.98 -7.99
C THR A 28 30.14 -35.18 -9.11
N ALA A 29 31.20 -35.70 -9.75
CA ALA A 29 31.86 -35.02 -10.86
C ALA A 29 31.02 -34.98 -12.15
N TYR A 30 30.24 -36.04 -12.43
CA TYR A 30 29.33 -36.08 -13.58
C TYR A 30 28.10 -35.17 -13.39
N LEU A 31 27.62 -34.99 -12.15
CA LEU A 31 26.58 -34.00 -11.83
C LEU A 31 27.08 -32.54 -11.86
N MET A 32 28.39 -32.31 -11.82
CA MET A 32 28.97 -30.96 -11.86
C MET A 32 29.38 -30.50 -13.25
N THR A 33 29.28 -31.34 -14.28
CA THR A 33 29.70 -30.97 -15.66
C THR A 33 28.54 -30.70 -16.62
N ASP A 34 27.28 -31.01 -16.25
CA ASP A 34 26.08 -30.68 -17.04
C ASP A 34 25.26 -29.49 -16.49
N SER A 35 25.73 -28.83 -15.42
CA SER A 35 24.99 -27.77 -14.73
C SER A 35 25.19 -26.38 -15.33
N ASN A 36 25.17 -26.27 -16.67
CA ASN A 36 25.01 -24.98 -17.32
C ASN A 36 23.52 -24.58 -17.33
N THR A 37 23.17 -23.72 -16.36
CA THR A 37 21.93 -22.91 -16.26
C THR A 37 20.63 -23.65 -15.90
N VAL A 38 20.57 -24.26 -14.71
CA VAL A 38 19.29 -24.51 -14.04
C VAL A 38 18.62 -23.16 -13.73
N SER A 39 17.41 -22.91 -14.23
CA SER A 39 16.69 -21.65 -14.03
C SER A 39 16.42 -21.39 -12.54
N ALA A 40 16.25 -20.13 -12.13
CA ALA A 40 15.97 -19.78 -10.73
C ALA A 40 14.72 -20.52 -10.20
N GLU A 41 13.72 -20.73 -11.06
CA GLU A 41 12.52 -21.51 -10.77
C GLU A 41 12.84 -22.99 -10.47
N GLN A 42 13.69 -23.61 -11.30
CA GLN A 42 14.10 -25.00 -11.10
C GLN A 42 14.95 -25.15 -9.83
N ARG A 43 15.73 -24.14 -9.43
CA ARG A 43 16.48 -24.15 -8.17
C ARG A 43 15.57 -24.10 -6.94
N ARG A 44 14.49 -23.31 -6.98
CA ARG A 44 13.51 -23.26 -5.88
C ARG A 44 12.85 -24.62 -5.67
N LYS A 45 12.58 -25.36 -6.75
CA LYS A 45 12.01 -26.72 -6.69
C LYS A 45 12.98 -27.79 -6.16
N LEU A 46 14.26 -27.50 -5.91
CA LEU A 46 15.25 -28.47 -5.41
C LEU A 46 14.99 -28.90 -3.96
N TYR A 47 14.44 -28.01 -3.14
CA TYR A 47 14.18 -28.26 -1.73
C TYR A 47 12.68 -28.41 -1.45
N PRO A 48 12.28 -29.25 -0.47
CA PRO A 48 10.88 -29.34 -0.09
C PRO A 48 10.38 -27.99 0.44
N PRO A 49 9.12 -27.59 0.19
CA PRO A 49 8.62 -26.29 0.61
C PRO A 49 8.79 -25.98 2.10
N SER A 50 8.77 -27.00 2.97
CA SER A 50 8.98 -26.82 4.41
C SER A 50 10.37 -26.30 4.78
N ALA A 51 11.38 -26.51 3.93
CA ALA A 51 12.74 -26.03 4.18
C ALA A 51 12.87 -24.50 4.04
N ASP A 52 11.99 -23.88 3.25
CA ASP A 52 11.94 -22.41 3.08
C ASP A 52 10.87 -21.74 3.97
N PHE A 53 10.13 -22.52 4.78
CA PHE A 53 9.09 -21.96 5.63
C PHE A 53 9.71 -20.98 6.65
N PRO A 54 9.22 -19.73 6.74
CA PRO A 54 9.85 -18.71 7.59
C PRO A 54 9.67 -18.99 9.08
N ASP A 55 10.68 -18.64 9.88
CA ASP A 55 10.55 -18.63 11.35
C ASP A 55 9.81 -17.37 11.80
N LEU A 56 8.53 -17.54 12.14
CA LEU A 56 7.62 -16.45 12.53
C LEU A 56 7.27 -16.46 14.03
N ARG A 57 8.05 -17.17 14.87
CA ARG A 57 7.73 -17.38 16.29
C ARG A 57 7.63 -16.10 17.13
N LYS A 58 8.23 -14.99 16.67
CA LYS A 58 8.27 -13.69 17.37
C LYS A 58 7.52 -12.59 16.62
N HIS A 59 6.71 -12.95 15.63
CA HIS A 59 6.07 -12.02 14.72
C HIS A 59 4.63 -11.73 15.13
N ASN A 60 4.25 -10.45 15.06
CA ASN A 60 2.92 -9.94 15.32
C ASN A 60 2.46 -9.03 14.17
N ASN A 61 2.15 -9.66 13.04
CA ASN A 61 1.53 -9.03 11.87
C ASN A 61 0.46 -9.99 11.28
N CYS A 62 -0.45 -9.46 10.47
CA CYS A 62 -1.58 -10.25 9.95
C CYS A 62 -1.12 -11.46 9.14
N MET A 63 -0.09 -11.30 8.29
CA MET A 63 0.50 -12.37 7.48
C MET A 63 0.99 -13.52 8.36
N ALA A 64 1.75 -13.23 9.42
CA ALA A 64 2.30 -14.24 10.30
C ALA A 64 1.22 -15.03 11.06
N HIS A 65 0.08 -14.41 11.36
CA HIS A 65 -1.06 -15.11 11.99
C HIS A 65 -1.84 -15.99 11.01
N ALA A 66 -1.83 -15.65 9.71
CA ALA A 66 -2.59 -16.36 8.69
C ALA A 66 -1.77 -17.46 7.98
N LEU A 67 -0.44 -17.31 7.90
CA LEU A 67 0.42 -18.25 7.19
C LEU A 67 0.53 -19.58 7.94
N THR A 68 0.33 -20.68 7.22
CA THR A 68 0.49 -22.04 7.75
C THR A 68 1.43 -22.85 6.84
N PRO A 69 2.07 -23.93 7.34
CA PRO A 69 2.90 -24.80 6.51
C PRO A 69 2.16 -25.35 5.28
N ALA A 70 0.85 -25.63 5.42
CA ALA A 70 0.03 -26.11 4.31
C ALA A 70 -0.22 -25.02 3.25
N ILE A 71 -0.56 -23.79 3.66
CA ILE A 71 -0.72 -22.66 2.73
C ILE A 71 0.60 -22.37 2.03
N TYR A 72 1.71 -22.32 2.77
CA TYR A 72 3.02 -22.04 2.21
C TYR A 72 3.42 -23.12 1.19
N ALA A 73 3.30 -24.40 1.54
CA ALA A 73 3.61 -25.50 0.61
C ALA A 73 2.75 -25.48 -0.66
N LYS A 74 1.47 -25.09 -0.54
CA LYS A 74 0.55 -24.97 -1.69
C LYS A 74 0.90 -23.81 -2.63
N LEU A 75 1.37 -22.69 -2.07
CA LEU A 75 1.52 -21.44 -2.81
C LEU A 75 2.97 -21.11 -3.18
N ARG A 76 3.98 -21.68 -2.50
CA ARG A 76 5.40 -21.35 -2.67
C ARG A 76 5.79 -21.32 -4.14
N ASP A 77 5.56 -22.41 -4.86
CA ASP A 77 6.03 -22.56 -6.24
C ASP A 77 5.09 -21.91 -7.28
N LYS A 78 4.02 -21.23 -6.86
CA LYS A 78 3.18 -20.43 -7.77
C LYS A 78 3.84 -19.09 -8.07
N VAL A 79 3.60 -18.61 -9.28
CA VAL A 79 4.03 -17.30 -9.76
C VAL A 79 2.85 -16.60 -10.45
N THR A 80 2.84 -15.27 -10.39
CA THR A 80 1.93 -14.45 -11.20
C THR A 80 2.42 -14.39 -12.65
N PRO A 81 1.62 -13.90 -13.60
CA PRO A 81 2.08 -13.69 -14.98
C PRO A 81 3.35 -12.84 -15.11
N ASN A 82 3.61 -11.94 -14.15
CA ASN A 82 4.79 -11.07 -14.12
C ASN A 82 5.93 -11.62 -13.25
N ASN A 83 5.93 -12.92 -12.95
CA ASN A 83 6.93 -13.61 -12.13
C ASN A 83 7.03 -13.12 -10.68
N TRP A 84 5.95 -12.59 -10.11
CA TRP A 84 5.89 -12.29 -8.68
C TRP A 84 5.58 -13.56 -7.88
N THR A 85 6.21 -13.73 -6.73
CA THR A 85 6.17 -14.96 -5.92
C THR A 85 5.58 -14.71 -4.53
N LEU A 86 5.15 -15.80 -3.86
CA LEU A 86 4.72 -15.74 -2.46
C LEU A 86 5.79 -15.16 -1.53
N ASP A 87 7.06 -15.56 -1.67
CA ASP A 87 8.14 -15.10 -0.79
C ASP A 87 8.32 -13.59 -0.91
N GLN A 88 8.22 -13.06 -2.13
CA GLN A 88 8.26 -11.62 -2.36
C GLN A 88 7.04 -10.90 -1.77
N CYS A 89 5.84 -11.49 -1.81
CA CYS A 89 4.67 -10.94 -1.13
C CYS A 89 4.91 -10.78 0.38
N ILE A 90 5.47 -11.80 1.03
CA ILE A 90 5.56 -11.88 2.50
C ILE A 90 6.86 -11.32 3.08
N GLN A 91 7.87 -11.03 2.24
CA GLN A 91 9.22 -10.63 2.69
C GLN A 91 9.19 -9.50 3.73
N THR A 92 8.41 -8.44 3.46
CA THR A 92 8.29 -7.33 4.41
C THR A 92 7.76 -7.77 5.79
N GLY A 93 6.86 -8.74 5.85
CA GLY A 93 6.37 -9.27 7.13
C GLY A 93 7.35 -10.22 7.79
N VAL A 94 8.19 -10.93 7.04
CA VAL A 94 9.26 -11.77 7.59
C VAL A 94 10.37 -10.90 8.20
N ASP A 95 10.77 -9.83 7.50
CA ASP A 95 11.82 -8.93 7.95
C ASP A 95 11.40 -8.05 9.13
N ASN A 96 10.09 -7.76 9.24
CA ASN A 96 9.55 -6.85 10.23
C ASN A 96 8.61 -7.59 11.20
N PRO A 97 9.12 -8.07 12.36
CA PRO A 97 8.33 -8.86 13.32
C PRO A 97 7.21 -8.08 13.99
N GLY A 98 7.24 -6.75 13.93
CA GLY A 98 6.16 -5.91 14.44
C GLY A 98 6.44 -4.45 14.11
N HIS A 99 5.59 -3.57 14.63
CA HIS A 99 5.78 -2.13 14.54
C HIS A 99 5.47 -1.47 15.88
N PRO A 100 6.21 -0.44 16.31
CA PRO A 100 6.07 0.14 17.66
C PRO A 100 4.66 0.66 17.99
N PHE A 101 3.90 1.07 16.96
CA PHE A 101 2.63 1.78 17.15
C PHE A 101 1.37 1.02 16.69
N ILE A 102 1.50 0.03 15.80
CA ILE A 102 0.34 -0.61 15.14
C ILE A 102 0.63 -2.08 14.81
N LYS A 103 -0.41 -2.92 14.75
CA LYS A 103 -0.31 -4.23 14.10
C LYS A 103 -0.24 -4.01 12.58
N THR A 104 0.81 -4.50 11.93
CA THR A 104 1.01 -4.35 10.48
C THR A 104 0.37 -5.50 9.71
N VAL A 105 0.22 -5.34 8.39
CA VAL A 105 -0.28 -6.40 7.51
C VAL A 105 0.78 -7.49 7.32
N GLY A 106 2.03 -7.11 7.02
CA GLY A 106 3.13 -8.05 6.82
C GLY A 106 3.18 -8.71 5.43
N MET A 107 2.43 -8.20 4.45
CA MET A 107 2.57 -8.61 3.05
C MET A 107 2.09 -7.52 2.08
N VAL A 108 2.55 -7.61 0.83
CA VAL A 108 2.21 -6.71 -0.28
C VAL A 108 1.89 -7.48 -1.55
N ALA A 109 1.12 -6.89 -2.45
CA ALA A 109 0.91 -7.38 -3.80
C ALA A 109 1.94 -6.77 -4.77
N GLY A 110 2.47 -7.58 -5.69
CA GLY A 110 3.38 -7.12 -6.73
C GLY A 110 2.67 -6.68 -8.01
N ASP A 111 1.47 -7.21 -8.25
CA ASP A 111 0.61 -6.96 -9.41
C ASP A 111 -0.86 -7.24 -9.05
N GLU A 112 -1.79 -7.01 -9.99
CA GLU A 112 -3.24 -7.20 -9.75
C GLU A 112 -3.55 -8.69 -9.47
N GLU A 113 -2.89 -9.58 -10.21
CA GLU A 113 -3.05 -11.04 -10.16
C GLU A 113 -2.57 -11.65 -8.84
N SER A 114 -1.68 -10.99 -8.11
CA SER A 114 -1.21 -11.43 -6.79
C SER A 114 -2.37 -11.76 -5.84
N TYR A 115 -3.44 -10.95 -5.87
CA TYR A 115 -4.61 -11.16 -5.01
C TYR A 115 -5.41 -12.42 -5.36
N GLU A 116 -5.34 -12.89 -6.61
CA GLU A 116 -5.99 -14.12 -7.06
C GLU A 116 -5.07 -15.34 -6.89
N VAL A 117 -3.84 -15.26 -7.40
CA VAL A 117 -2.86 -16.37 -7.38
C VAL A 117 -2.58 -16.82 -5.94
N PHE A 118 -2.49 -15.87 -5.02
CA PHE A 118 -2.19 -16.10 -3.60
C PHE A 118 -3.40 -15.85 -2.69
N ALA A 119 -4.64 -15.96 -3.20
CA ALA A 119 -5.87 -15.73 -2.44
C ALA A 119 -5.94 -16.53 -1.12
N ASP A 120 -5.39 -17.75 -1.08
CA ASP A 120 -5.41 -18.58 0.14
C ASP A 120 -4.70 -17.94 1.35
N ILE A 121 -3.76 -17.01 1.12
CA ILE A 121 -3.13 -16.19 2.17
C ILE A 121 -3.68 -14.76 2.20
N PHE A 122 -3.99 -14.14 1.06
CA PHE A 122 -4.53 -12.78 1.04
C PHE A 122 -5.90 -12.70 1.71
N ASP A 123 -6.83 -13.63 1.44
CA ASP A 123 -8.18 -13.59 1.99
C ASP A 123 -8.23 -13.60 3.53
N PRO A 124 -7.56 -14.53 4.25
CA PRO A 124 -7.56 -14.50 5.71
C PRO A 124 -6.85 -13.25 6.26
N VAL A 125 -5.82 -12.73 5.58
CA VAL A 125 -5.15 -11.48 5.96
C VAL A 125 -6.07 -10.27 5.78
N ILE A 126 -6.81 -10.20 4.67
CA ILE A 126 -7.81 -9.17 4.38
C ILE A 126 -8.91 -9.23 5.43
N LYS A 127 -9.40 -10.43 5.76
CA LYS A 127 -10.43 -10.64 6.78
C LYS A 127 -9.99 -10.19 8.16
N ASP A 128 -8.79 -10.54 8.60
CA ASP A 128 -8.23 -10.04 9.87
C ASP A 128 -8.09 -8.51 9.84
N ARG A 129 -7.45 -7.98 8.79
CA ARG A 129 -7.13 -6.54 8.71
C ARG A 129 -8.37 -5.65 8.63
N HIS A 130 -9.44 -6.12 7.98
CA HIS A 130 -10.69 -5.39 7.77
C HIS A 130 -11.83 -5.89 8.67
N ASN A 131 -11.48 -6.45 9.83
CA ASN A 131 -12.39 -6.79 10.94
C ASN A 131 -13.57 -7.68 10.52
N GLY A 132 -13.30 -8.70 9.71
CA GLY A 132 -14.27 -9.71 9.31
C GLY A 132 -14.80 -9.57 7.88
N TYR A 133 -14.35 -8.59 7.10
CA TYR A 133 -14.72 -8.51 5.68
C TYR A 133 -14.15 -9.73 4.96
N ASP A 134 -15.01 -10.61 4.46
CA ASP A 134 -14.59 -11.85 3.82
C ASP A 134 -14.73 -11.71 2.30
N PRO A 135 -13.62 -11.49 1.55
CA PRO A 135 -13.67 -11.25 0.11
C PRO A 135 -14.25 -12.44 -0.68
N ARG A 136 -14.33 -13.64 -0.07
CA ARG A 136 -14.91 -14.83 -0.70
C ARG A 136 -16.44 -14.81 -0.73
N THR A 137 -17.06 -14.04 0.15
CA THR A 137 -18.53 -14.05 0.35
C THR A 137 -19.16 -12.68 0.30
N MET A 138 -18.35 -11.62 0.35
CA MET A 138 -18.81 -10.23 0.37
C MET A 138 -18.43 -9.50 -0.92
N LYS A 139 -19.15 -8.40 -1.19
CA LYS A 139 -18.85 -7.45 -2.26
C LYS A 139 -18.64 -6.07 -1.67
N HIS A 140 -17.80 -5.27 -2.33
CA HIS A 140 -17.45 -3.95 -1.85
C HIS A 140 -18.31 -2.86 -2.53
N PRO A 141 -19.01 -2.01 -1.77
CA PRO A 141 -19.71 -0.87 -2.35
C PRO A 141 -18.75 0.31 -2.61
N THR A 142 -18.81 0.89 -3.81
CA THR A 142 -18.17 2.17 -4.15
C THR A 142 -19.25 3.24 -4.32
N ASP A 143 -19.08 4.40 -3.66
CA ASP A 143 -20.02 5.52 -3.73
C ASP A 143 -19.27 6.85 -3.58
N LEU A 144 -19.07 7.55 -4.70
CA LEU A 144 -18.41 8.85 -4.77
C LEU A 144 -19.41 10.01 -4.95
N ASP A 145 -20.68 9.81 -4.56
CA ASP A 145 -21.68 10.88 -4.60
C ASP A 145 -21.56 11.78 -3.36
N ALA A 146 -20.74 12.83 -3.48
CA ALA A 146 -20.51 13.80 -2.41
C ALA A 146 -21.78 14.56 -1.95
N SER A 147 -22.85 14.58 -2.76
CA SER A 147 -24.10 15.25 -2.38
C SER A 147 -24.77 14.61 -1.16
N LYS A 148 -24.51 13.32 -0.92
CA LYS A 148 -25.01 12.55 0.22
C LYS A 148 -24.39 12.94 1.56
N ILE A 149 -23.29 13.71 1.56
CA ILE A 149 -22.66 14.17 2.80
C ILE A 149 -23.48 15.26 3.46
N THR A 150 -23.79 15.03 4.73
CA THR A 150 -24.55 15.94 5.60
C THR A 150 -23.68 16.40 6.77
N ASN A 151 -23.91 17.64 7.25
CA ASN A 151 -23.24 18.20 8.43
C ASN A 151 -21.70 18.18 8.41
N GLY A 152 -21.08 18.22 7.22
CA GLY A 152 -19.62 18.12 7.06
C GLY A 152 -18.83 19.40 7.30
N VAL A 153 -19.27 20.29 8.21
CA VAL A 153 -18.54 21.49 8.62
C VAL A 153 -18.30 21.43 10.13
N PHE A 154 -17.03 21.29 10.52
CA PHE A 154 -16.61 21.18 11.92
C PHE A 154 -16.39 22.54 12.60
N ASP A 155 -16.36 22.53 13.93
CA ASP A 155 -15.97 23.68 14.74
C ASP A 155 -14.45 23.96 14.60
N GLU A 156 -14.12 25.08 13.94
CA GLU A 156 -12.74 25.47 13.64
C GLU A 156 -11.93 25.93 14.86
N LYS A 157 -12.56 26.10 16.04
CA LYS A 157 -11.83 26.24 17.31
C LYS A 157 -11.01 24.96 17.59
N TYR A 158 -11.53 23.80 17.19
CA TYR A 158 -10.95 22.49 17.46
C TYR A 158 -10.26 21.91 16.22
N VAL A 159 -10.90 21.98 15.05
CA VAL A 159 -10.36 21.40 13.81
C VAL A 159 -9.50 22.40 13.04
N LEU A 160 -8.23 22.03 12.83
CA LEU A 160 -7.21 22.87 12.20
C LEU A 160 -7.11 22.67 10.69
N SER A 161 -7.38 21.46 10.23
CA SER A 161 -7.36 21.09 8.82
C SER A 161 -8.13 19.80 8.58
N SER A 162 -8.69 19.69 7.38
CA SER A 162 -9.46 18.54 6.91
C SER A 162 -8.80 17.96 5.66
N ARG A 163 -8.73 16.63 5.57
CA ARG A 163 -8.06 15.94 4.47
C ARG A 163 -8.75 14.62 4.14
N VAL A 164 -8.91 14.37 2.84
CA VAL A 164 -9.35 13.08 2.29
C VAL A 164 -8.29 12.60 1.31
N ARG A 165 -7.84 11.35 1.46
CA ARG A 165 -6.92 10.71 0.52
C ARG A 165 -7.39 9.33 0.10
N THR A 166 -6.96 8.90 -1.08
CA THR A 166 -7.05 7.51 -1.54
C THR A 166 -5.82 7.14 -2.40
N GLY A 167 -5.73 5.89 -2.84
CA GLY A 167 -4.82 5.47 -3.89
C GLY A 167 -5.56 4.95 -5.12
N ARG A 168 -4.92 5.00 -6.29
CA ARG A 168 -5.36 4.30 -7.49
C ARG A 168 -4.16 3.66 -8.20
N SER A 169 -4.37 2.43 -8.68
CA SER A 169 -3.41 1.68 -9.49
C SER A 169 -3.90 1.56 -10.93
N ILE A 170 -3.03 1.88 -11.89
CA ILE A 170 -3.26 1.72 -13.32
C ILE A 170 -3.13 0.24 -13.71
N ARG A 171 -4.19 -0.34 -14.29
CA ARG A 171 -4.25 -1.75 -14.73
C ARG A 171 -3.24 -2.04 -15.84
N GLY A 172 -2.67 -3.24 -15.81
CA GLY A 172 -1.68 -3.72 -16.78
C GLY A 172 -0.23 -3.30 -16.49
N LEU A 173 0.01 -2.58 -15.40
CA LEU A 173 1.36 -2.22 -14.93
C LEU A 173 1.56 -2.80 -13.53
N SER A 174 2.70 -3.43 -13.27
CA SER A 174 3.01 -4.00 -11.96
C SER A 174 3.04 -2.92 -10.86
N LEU A 175 2.65 -3.28 -9.65
CA LEU A 175 2.65 -2.41 -8.46
C LEU A 175 4.10 -2.08 -8.01
N PRO A 176 4.30 -1.04 -7.19
CA PRO A 176 5.63 -0.56 -6.78
C PRO A 176 6.63 -1.63 -6.29
N PRO A 177 6.23 -2.69 -5.55
CA PRO A 177 7.16 -3.76 -5.15
C PRO A 177 7.82 -4.47 -6.33
N CYS A 178 7.08 -4.70 -7.41
CA CYS A 178 7.50 -5.52 -8.55
C CYS A 178 7.92 -4.70 -9.78
N CYS A 179 7.40 -3.48 -9.94
CA CYS A 179 7.57 -2.73 -11.20
C CYS A 179 9.03 -2.52 -11.62
N SER A 180 9.26 -2.67 -12.91
CA SER A 180 10.48 -2.25 -13.59
C SER A 180 10.56 -0.72 -13.69
N ARG A 181 11.75 -0.19 -14.01
CA ARG A 181 11.91 1.25 -14.31
C ARG A 181 11.00 1.70 -15.46
N SER A 182 10.85 0.87 -16.49
CA SER A 182 9.99 1.18 -17.65
C SER A 182 8.51 1.24 -17.27
N GLU A 183 7.99 0.29 -16.48
CA GLU A 183 6.60 0.34 -16.02
C GLU A 183 6.36 1.55 -15.12
N ARG A 184 7.30 1.86 -14.23
CA ARG A 184 7.20 3.03 -13.35
C ARG A 184 7.14 4.34 -14.14
N ARG A 185 8.01 4.49 -15.15
CA ARG A 185 7.99 5.63 -16.08
C ARG A 185 6.70 5.69 -16.89
N GLU A 186 6.12 4.54 -17.23
CA GLU A 186 4.84 4.48 -17.92
C GLU A 186 3.68 4.93 -17.02
N VAL A 187 3.68 4.53 -15.74
CA VAL A 187 2.73 5.06 -14.73
C VAL A 187 2.85 6.58 -14.64
N GLU A 188 4.06 7.11 -14.53
CA GLU A 188 4.31 8.55 -14.50
C GLU A 188 3.78 9.23 -15.76
N ARG A 189 4.13 8.72 -16.94
CA ARG A 189 3.69 9.26 -18.23
C ARG A 189 2.17 9.31 -18.34
N VAL A 190 1.49 8.21 -18.01
CA VAL A 190 0.02 8.11 -18.08
C VAL A 190 -0.63 9.08 -17.09
N ALA A 191 -0.15 9.11 -15.85
CA ALA A 191 -0.68 10.00 -14.82
C ALA A 191 -0.48 11.48 -15.20
N VAL A 192 0.74 11.90 -15.55
CA VAL A 192 1.04 13.29 -15.91
C VAL A 192 0.24 13.75 -17.13
N GLN A 193 0.09 12.88 -18.14
CA GLN A 193 -0.70 13.20 -19.33
C GLN A 193 -2.21 13.35 -19.04
N ALA A 194 -2.76 12.55 -18.12
CA ALA A 194 -4.13 12.72 -17.67
C ALA A 194 -4.27 14.02 -16.87
N LEU A 195 -3.34 14.30 -15.95
CA LEU A 195 -3.39 15.48 -15.09
C LEU A 195 -3.24 16.80 -15.84
N ALA A 196 -2.51 16.81 -16.96
CA ALA A 196 -2.45 17.97 -17.86
C ALA A 196 -3.81 18.33 -18.50
N GLY A 197 -4.78 17.40 -18.51
CA GLY A 197 -6.14 17.64 -18.99
C GLY A 197 -7.08 18.25 -17.95
N LEU A 198 -6.66 18.40 -16.69
CA LEU A 198 -7.46 19.04 -15.64
C LEU A 198 -7.58 20.56 -15.87
N LYS A 199 -8.78 21.11 -15.62
CA LYS A 199 -9.13 22.51 -15.89
C LYS A 199 -9.76 23.16 -14.66
N GLY A 200 -9.91 24.48 -14.68
CA GLY A 200 -10.58 25.24 -13.61
C GLY A 200 -9.81 25.19 -12.29
N ASP A 201 -10.53 25.00 -11.18
CA ASP A 201 -9.96 24.86 -9.83
C ASP A 201 -9.05 23.62 -9.67
N LEU A 202 -9.16 22.66 -10.58
CA LEU A 202 -8.33 21.46 -10.63
C LEU A 202 -7.13 21.60 -11.56
N ALA A 203 -6.95 22.72 -12.27
CA ALA A 203 -5.76 22.93 -13.08
C ALA A 203 -4.51 23.06 -12.18
N GLY A 204 -3.39 22.48 -12.62
CA GLY A 204 -2.20 22.37 -11.78
C GLY A 204 -0.93 22.03 -12.55
N ARG A 205 0.15 21.82 -11.81
CA ARG A 205 1.48 21.54 -12.35
C ARG A 205 2.08 20.28 -11.72
N TYR A 206 2.78 19.51 -12.55
CA TYR A 206 3.60 18.38 -12.12
C TYR A 206 5.04 18.82 -11.86
N TYR A 207 5.63 18.24 -10.82
CA TYR A 207 7.01 18.42 -10.41
C TYR A 207 7.66 17.04 -10.25
N SER A 208 8.59 16.71 -11.16
CA SER A 208 9.46 15.54 -11.07
C SER A 208 10.41 15.70 -9.90
N LEU A 209 10.54 14.69 -9.03
CA LEU A 209 11.49 14.73 -7.92
C LEU A 209 12.95 14.76 -8.41
N GLY A 210 13.24 14.15 -9.57
CA GLY A 210 14.59 14.09 -10.12
C GLY A 210 15.09 15.44 -10.65
N ASP A 211 14.16 16.33 -11.04
CA ASP A 211 14.46 17.63 -11.65
C ASP A 211 14.06 18.82 -10.75
N MET A 212 13.64 18.53 -9.51
CA MET A 212 13.18 19.54 -8.56
C MET A 212 14.36 20.32 -8.00
N THR A 213 14.26 21.65 -7.98
CA THR A 213 15.28 22.48 -7.32
C THR A 213 15.19 22.34 -5.79
N GLU A 214 16.31 22.52 -5.08
CA GLU A 214 16.33 22.48 -3.60
C GLU A 214 15.30 23.46 -2.98
N LYS A 215 15.09 24.61 -3.61
CA LYS A 215 14.10 25.60 -3.17
C LYS A 215 12.66 25.09 -3.32
N GLU A 216 12.32 24.48 -4.47
CA GLU A 216 11.00 23.89 -4.68
C GLU A 216 10.77 22.71 -3.72
N GLN A 217 11.80 21.88 -3.52
CA GLN A 217 11.76 20.77 -2.60
C GLN A 217 11.50 21.24 -1.17
N GLN A 218 12.29 22.19 -0.67
CA GLN A 218 12.13 22.74 0.67
C GLN A 218 10.75 23.39 0.84
N GLN A 219 10.27 24.14 -0.16
CA GLN A 219 8.94 24.73 -0.12
C GLN A 219 7.84 23.67 0.04
N LEU A 220 7.90 22.57 -0.73
CA LEU A 220 6.90 21.51 -0.65
C LEU A 220 7.00 20.69 0.65
N ILE A 221 8.19 20.59 1.24
CA ILE A 221 8.41 20.01 2.58
C ILE A 221 7.76 20.89 3.65
N ASP A 222 8.05 22.19 3.65
CA ASP A 222 7.56 23.16 4.63
C ASP A 222 6.02 23.27 4.60
N GLU A 223 5.44 23.11 3.42
CA GLU A 223 3.99 23.11 3.21
C GLU A 223 3.32 21.74 3.49
N HIS A 224 4.10 20.71 3.88
CA HIS A 224 3.66 19.33 4.12
C HIS A 224 3.02 18.64 2.91
N PHE A 225 3.46 18.99 1.71
CA PHE A 225 2.97 18.42 0.46
C PHE A 225 3.89 17.34 -0.11
N LEU A 226 5.20 17.45 0.11
CA LEU A 226 6.16 16.48 -0.40
C LEU A 226 6.18 15.21 0.44
N PHE A 227 6.44 14.09 -0.22
CA PHE A 227 6.81 12.83 0.40
C PHE A 227 8.31 12.62 0.24
N ASP A 228 8.95 12.11 1.29
CA ASP A 228 10.39 11.85 1.30
C ASP A 228 10.72 10.46 0.75
N LYS A 229 12.01 10.20 0.54
CA LYS A 229 12.50 8.85 0.24
C LYS A 229 11.99 7.89 1.32
N PRO A 230 11.34 6.77 0.95
CA PRO A 230 10.89 5.78 1.92
C PRO A 230 12.06 5.26 2.77
N VAL A 231 12.05 5.59 4.06
CA VAL A 231 13.02 5.09 5.05
C VAL A 231 12.43 4.02 5.96
N SER A 232 11.09 3.89 5.99
CA SER A 232 10.41 2.87 6.79
C SER A 232 10.84 1.48 6.32
N PRO A 233 11.27 0.60 7.25
CA PRO A 233 11.68 -0.76 6.90
C PRO A 233 10.52 -1.58 6.30
N LEU A 234 9.27 -1.21 6.58
CA LEU A 234 8.10 -1.82 5.96
C LEU A 234 8.05 -1.60 4.44
N LEU A 235 8.50 -0.43 3.97
CA LEU A 235 8.50 -0.06 2.55
C LEU A 235 9.78 -0.52 1.84
N THR A 236 10.93 -0.41 2.51
CA THR A 236 12.21 -0.81 1.92
C THR A 236 12.34 -2.34 1.80
N SER A 237 11.92 -3.12 2.82
CA SER A 237 11.81 -4.59 2.72
C SER A 237 10.71 -5.06 1.77
N ALA A 238 9.77 -4.19 1.40
CA ALA A 238 8.79 -4.44 0.34
C ALA A 238 9.29 -4.02 -1.06
N PHE A 239 10.57 -3.69 -1.21
CA PHE A 239 11.19 -3.30 -2.48
C PHE A 239 10.64 -2.00 -3.11
N MET A 240 9.96 -1.14 -2.33
CA MET A 240 9.25 0.03 -2.85
C MET A 240 10.16 1.26 -3.04
N ALA A 241 11.36 1.24 -2.47
CA ALA A 241 12.35 2.34 -2.56
C ALA A 241 13.34 2.21 -3.74
N ARG A 242 13.18 1.20 -4.61
CA ARG A 242 14.10 0.95 -5.73
C ARG A 242 14.15 2.12 -6.72
N ASP A 243 15.34 2.39 -7.23
CA ASP A 243 15.67 3.41 -8.23
C ASP A 243 15.28 4.85 -7.85
N TRP A 244 15.09 5.15 -6.56
CA TRP A 244 14.70 6.50 -6.13
C TRP A 244 15.70 7.58 -6.58
N PRO A 245 15.25 8.76 -7.11
CA PRO A 245 13.86 9.21 -7.27
C PRO A 245 13.25 8.98 -8.68
N ASP A 246 13.78 8.06 -9.50
CA ASP A 246 13.35 7.84 -10.89
C ASP A 246 11.83 7.65 -11.01
N ALA A 247 11.21 8.46 -11.88
CA ALA A 247 9.78 8.50 -12.18
C ALA A 247 8.85 8.75 -10.99
N ARG A 248 9.34 9.45 -9.95
CA ARG A 248 8.52 9.92 -8.83
C ARG A 248 8.32 11.42 -8.93
N GLY A 249 7.15 11.87 -8.50
CA GLY A 249 6.85 13.27 -8.47
C GLY A 249 5.53 13.59 -7.78
N ILE A 250 5.27 14.88 -7.72
CA ILE A 250 4.08 15.44 -7.14
C ILE A 250 3.41 16.34 -8.16
N TRP A 251 2.11 16.19 -8.30
CA TRP A 251 1.25 17.15 -8.96
C TRP A 251 0.38 17.83 -7.92
N HIS A 252 0.13 19.13 -8.07
CA HIS A 252 -0.90 19.80 -7.29
C HIS A 252 -1.59 20.89 -8.12
N ASN A 253 -2.85 21.18 -7.79
CA ASN A 253 -3.57 22.30 -8.36
C ASN A 253 -2.95 23.64 -7.93
N ASN A 254 -3.31 24.73 -8.62
CA ASN A 254 -2.76 26.06 -8.35
C ASN A 254 -3.03 26.54 -6.92
N GLU A 255 -4.16 26.13 -6.32
CA GLU A 255 -4.56 26.50 -4.96
C GLU A 255 -3.96 25.58 -3.88
N LYS A 256 -3.23 24.52 -4.27
CA LYS A 256 -2.66 23.51 -3.37
C LYS A 256 -3.69 22.83 -2.44
N THR A 257 -4.91 22.66 -2.94
CA THR A 257 -6.04 22.02 -2.26
C THR A 257 -6.38 20.63 -2.83
N PHE A 258 -5.79 20.26 -3.96
CA PHE A 258 -5.87 18.95 -4.59
C PHE A 258 -4.47 18.53 -5.08
N LEU A 259 -3.98 17.39 -4.59
CA LEU A 259 -2.62 16.91 -4.80
C LEU A 259 -2.63 15.45 -5.21
N ILE A 260 -1.67 15.07 -6.04
CA ILE A 260 -1.47 13.69 -6.48
C ILE A 260 0.00 13.35 -6.39
N TRP A 261 0.34 12.40 -5.53
CA TRP A 261 1.68 11.80 -5.50
C TRP A 261 1.73 10.67 -6.51
N ILE A 262 2.84 10.58 -7.24
CA ILE A 262 3.06 9.60 -8.30
C ILE A 262 4.24 8.71 -7.91
N ASN A 263 4.01 7.39 -7.97
CA ASN A 263 5.01 6.32 -7.76
C ASN A 263 5.72 6.30 -6.39
N GLU A 264 5.06 6.76 -5.33
CA GLU A 264 5.54 6.60 -3.95
C GLU A 264 5.19 5.18 -3.44
N GLU A 265 4.19 5.05 -2.57
CA GLU A 265 3.76 3.76 -2.02
C GLU A 265 2.72 3.02 -2.88
N ASP A 266 2.11 3.72 -3.83
CA ASP A 266 1.18 3.22 -4.83
C ASP A 266 1.42 3.97 -6.15
N HIS A 267 0.80 3.56 -7.28
CA HIS A 267 0.96 4.29 -8.55
C HIS A 267 0.54 5.75 -8.41
N THR A 268 -0.61 5.99 -7.77
CA THR A 268 -1.04 7.34 -7.41
C THR A 268 -1.63 7.39 -6.01
N ARG A 269 -1.36 8.48 -5.27
CA ARG A 269 -2.12 8.86 -4.08
C ARG A 269 -2.81 10.19 -4.32
N VAL A 270 -4.14 10.14 -4.42
CA VAL A 270 -4.99 11.30 -4.68
C VAL A 270 -5.46 11.90 -3.36
N ILE A 271 -5.26 13.20 -3.19
CA ILE A 271 -5.43 13.92 -1.94
C ILE A 271 -6.23 15.19 -2.19
N SER A 272 -7.28 15.40 -1.42
CA SER A 272 -7.95 16.70 -1.27
C SER A 272 -7.76 17.17 0.17
N MET A 273 -7.34 18.41 0.37
CA MET A 273 -7.16 18.96 1.71
C MET A 273 -7.34 20.46 1.75
N GLU A 274 -7.67 20.98 2.92
CA GLU A 274 -7.69 22.42 3.21
C GLU A 274 -7.52 22.68 4.71
N LYS A 275 -7.15 23.92 5.05
CA LYS A 275 -7.21 24.42 6.44
C LYS A 275 -8.66 24.58 6.87
N GLY A 276 -8.92 24.44 8.17
CA GLY A 276 -10.26 24.54 8.74
C GLY A 276 -11.08 23.25 8.66
N GLY A 277 -12.38 23.39 8.92
CA GLY A 277 -13.28 22.29 9.27
C GLY A 277 -14.23 21.82 8.16
N ASN A 278 -14.15 22.36 6.94
CA ASN A 278 -15.14 22.08 5.89
C ASN A 278 -14.86 20.76 5.12
N MET A 279 -15.03 19.64 5.81
CA MET A 279 -14.89 18.29 5.25
C MET A 279 -15.79 18.03 4.04
N LYS A 280 -17.00 18.61 4.02
CA LYS A 280 -17.92 18.47 2.88
C LYS A 280 -17.29 19.02 1.60
N ARG A 281 -16.77 20.25 1.63
CA ARG A 281 -16.09 20.86 0.47
C ARG A 281 -14.84 20.10 0.06
N VAL A 282 -14.05 19.63 1.03
CA VAL A 282 -12.89 18.75 0.77
C VAL A 282 -13.32 17.50 0.00
N PHE A 283 -14.41 16.85 0.44
CA PHE A 283 -14.90 15.63 -0.19
C PHE A 283 -15.56 15.87 -1.55
N GLU A 284 -16.28 16.98 -1.74
CA GLU A 284 -16.82 17.39 -3.05
C GLU A 284 -15.71 17.59 -4.08
N ARG A 285 -14.63 18.29 -3.70
CA ARG A 285 -13.44 18.45 -4.55
C ARG A 285 -12.74 17.12 -4.80
N PHE A 286 -12.63 16.27 -3.78
CA PHE A 286 -12.05 14.93 -3.89
C PHE A 286 -12.78 14.07 -4.92
N CYS A 287 -14.10 13.94 -4.81
CA CYS A 287 -14.90 13.12 -5.72
C CYS A 287 -14.85 13.65 -7.16
N ARG A 288 -15.03 14.97 -7.34
CA ARG A 288 -14.97 15.62 -8.65
C ARG A 288 -13.60 15.43 -9.31
N GLY A 289 -12.52 15.66 -8.56
CA GLY A 289 -11.16 15.49 -9.06
C GLY A 289 -10.87 14.04 -9.44
N LEU A 290 -11.24 13.09 -8.58
CA LEU A 290 -11.00 11.67 -8.82
C LEU A 290 -11.75 11.14 -10.05
N GLN A 291 -13.03 11.50 -10.19
CA GLN A 291 -13.86 11.13 -11.36
C GLN A 291 -13.30 11.73 -12.65
N GLN A 292 -12.82 12.99 -12.61
CA GLN A 292 -12.23 13.63 -13.77
C GLN A 292 -10.89 13.00 -14.16
N VAL A 293 -10.04 12.65 -13.19
CA VAL A 293 -8.78 11.92 -13.45
C VAL A 293 -9.08 10.55 -14.07
N GLU A 294 -10.04 9.81 -13.52
CA GLU A 294 -10.44 8.51 -14.07
C GLU A 294 -10.93 8.62 -15.52
N LYS A 295 -11.77 9.62 -15.81
CA LYS A 295 -12.24 9.90 -17.16
C LYS A 295 -11.08 10.15 -18.13
N LEU A 296 -10.11 10.99 -17.76
CA LEU A 296 -8.96 11.35 -18.60
C LEU A 296 -8.00 10.17 -18.83
N ILE A 297 -7.87 9.27 -17.86
CA ILE A 297 -7.11 8.02 -17.99
C ILE A 297 -7.83 7.06 -18.96
N LYS A 298 -9.15 6.90 -18.82
CA LYS A 298 -9.98 6.06 -19.72
C LYS A 298 -10.00 6.55 -21.16
N GLU A 299 -10.05 7.86 -21.38
CA GLU A 299 -9.96 8.46 -22.72
C GLU A 299 -8.67 8.08 -23.47
N ARG A 300 -7.62 7.65 -22.74
CA ARG A 300 -6.34 7.19 -23.28
C ARG A 300 -6.20 5.67 -23.33
N GLY A 301 -7.28 4.93 -23.06
CA GLY A 301 -7.31 3.46 -23.12
C GLY A 301 -6.78 2.75 -21.87
N TRP A 302 -6.62 3.45 -20.76
CA TRP A 302 -6.17 2.88 -19.49
C TRP A 302 -7.34 2.72 -18.51
N GLU A 303 -7.22 1.78 -17.59
CA GLU A 303 -8.20 1.55 -16.53
C GLU A 303 -7.53 1.56 -15.16
N PHE A 304 -8.32 1.76 -14.10
CA PHE A 304 -7.87 1.46 -12.76
C PHE A 304 -8.08 -0.02 -12.42
N MET A 305 -7.16 -0.59 -11.66
CA MET A 305 -7.31 -1.92 -11.07
C MET A 305 -8.47 -1.90 -10.08
N TRP A 306 -9.55 -2.60 -10.42
CA TRP A 306 -10.75 -2.68 -9.61
C TRP A 306 -11.48 -3.99 -9.86
N ASN A 307 -12.03 -4.59 -8.81
CA ASN A 307 -12.96 -5.70 -8.91
C ASN A 307 -14.07 -5.63 -7.84
N GLU A 308 -15.13 -6.41 -8.00
CA GLU A 308 -16.32 -6.31 -7.16
C GLU A 308 -16.11 -6.76 -5.70
N HIS A 309 -15.14 -7.63 -5.43
CA HIS A 309 -14.91 -8.20 -4.10
C HIS A 309 -13.92 -7.38 -3.27
N LEU A 310 -12.95 -6.74 -3.93
CA LEU A 310 -11.88 -6.00 -3.27
C LEU A 310 -11.96 -4.50 -3.50
N GLY A 311 -12.87 -4.01 -4.36
CA GLY A 311 -12.91 -2.62 -4.77
C GLY A 311 -11.66 -2.24 -5.55
N TYR A 312 -11.12 -1.04 -5.28
CA TYR A 312 -9.87 -0.60 -5.87
C TYR A 312 -8.69 -1.38 -5.29
N ILE A 313 -7.86 -1.90 -6.19
CA ILE A 313 -6.66 -2.67 -5.83
C ILE A 313 -5.49 -1.72 -5.63
N LEU A 314 -4.79 -1.92 -4.51
CA LEU A 314 -3.57 -1.19 -4.13
C LEU A 314 -2.53 -2.17 -3.59
N THR A 315 -1.31 -1.66 -3.39
CA THR A 315 -0.14 -2.47 -3.01
C THR A 315 -0.31 -3.18 -1.69
N CYS A 316 -0.77 -2.46 -0.67
CA CYS A 316 -0.97 -3.01 0.66
C CYS A 316 -2.43 -3.46 0.86
N PRO A 317 -2.68 -4.70 1.33
CA PRO A 317 -4.03 -5.18 1.62
C PRO A 317 -4.84 -4.28 2.56
N SER A 318 -4.18 -3.50 3.42
CA SER A 318 -4.86 -2.56 4.32
C SER A 318 -5.56 -1.40 3.61
N ASN A 319 -5.20 -1.13 2.35
CA ASN A 319 -5.73 -0.03 1.53
C ASN A 319 -6.70 -0.50 0.44
N LEU A 320 -7.12 -1.78 0.44
CA LEU A 320 -8.17 -2.25 -0.47
C LEU A 320 -9.51 -1.53 -0.24
N GLY A 321 -10.42 -1.72 -1.19
CA GLY A 321 -11.77 -1.19 -1.16
C GLY A 321 -11.80 0.22 -1.67
N THR A 322 -12.05 1.15 -0.76
CA THR A 322 -12.06 2.58 -1.05
C THR A 322 -10.65 3.15 -1.17
N GLY A 323 -9.66 2.51 -0.52
CA GLY A 323 -8.35 3.11 -0.23
C GLY A 323 -8.41 4.39 0.61
N LEU A 324 -9.60 4.74 1.12
CA LEU A 324 -9.90 6.07 1.61
C LEU A 324 -9.42 6.24 3.05
N ARG A 325 -8.78 7.38 3.29
CA ARG A 325 -8.54 7.91 4.64
C ARG A 325 -8.99 9.37 4.65
N ALA A 326 -10.16 9.60 5.22
CA ALA A 326 -10.67 10.91 5.60
C ALA A 326 -10.30 11.18 7.05
N GLY A 327 -9.79 12.37 7.33
CA GLY A 327 -9.38 12.74 8.67
C GLY A 327 -9.18 14.23 8.86
N VAL A 328 -8.94 14.57 10.13
CA VAL A 328 -8.76 15.94 10.59
C VAL A 328 -7.56 16.03 11.51
N HIS A 329 -6.92 17.20 11.53
CA HIS A 329 -6.13 17.60 12.70
C HIS A 329 -7.06 18.28 13.69
N VAL A 330 -7.22 17.69 14.87
CA VAL A 330 -8.14 18.17 15.91
C VAL A 330 -7.42 18.35 17.26
N LYS A 331 -7.72 19.45 17.94
CA LYS A 331 -7.24 19.74 19.30
C LYS A 331 -8.16 19.10 20.33
N LEU A 332 -7.61 18.22 21.17
CA LEU A 332 -8.35 17.48 22.21
C LEU A 332 -7.56 17.43 23.54
N PRO A 333 -7.23 18.59 24.15
CA PRO A 333 -6.37 18.66 25.33
C PRO A 333 -6.93 17.94 26.55
N ASN A 334 -8.25 17.94 26.76
CA ASN A 334 -8.87 17.28 27.90
C ASN A 334 -9.19 15.82 27.59
N LEU A 335 -9.82 15.54 26.44
CA LEU A 335 -10.23 14.20 26.07
C LEU A 335 -9.03 13.25 25.90
N SER A 336 -7.89 13.75 25.42
CA SER A 336 -6.69 12.93 25.27
C SER A 336 -6.11 12.39 26.57
N ARG A 337 -6.44 13.01 27.72
CA ARG A 337 -6.01 12.60 29.06
C ARG A 337 -7.03 11.68 29.73
N ASP A 338 -8.23 11.57 29.18
CA ASP A 338 -9.29 10.69 29.69
C ASP A 338 -9.00 9.23 29.31
N ASN A 339 -9.08 8.33 30.29
CA ASN A 339 -8.80 6.91 30.09
C ASN A 339 -9.81 6.23 29.13
N ARG A 340 -11.00 6.82 28.92
CA ARG A 340 -12.03 6.32 28.01
C ARG A 340 -11.74 6.64 26.55
N PHE A 341 -10.80 7.53 26.24
CA PHE A 341 -10.56 8.01 24.87
C PHE A 341 -10.27 6.87 23.88
N GLY A 342 -9.45 5.89 24.27
CA GLY A 342 -9.17 4.72 23.44
C GLY A 342 -10.44 3.95 23.08
N LYS A 343 -11.33 3.72 24.06
CA LYS A 343 -12.57 2.99 23.84
C LYS A 343 -13.60 3.79 23.02
N ILE A 344 -13.62 5.12 23.19
CA ILE A 344 -14.45 6.01 22.38
C ILE A 344 -14.02 5.90 20.90
N LEU A 345 -12.73 6.00 20.60
CA LEU A 345 -12.22 5.85 19.23
C LEU A 345 -12.54 4.48 18.63
N GLU A 346 -12.34 3.41 19.40
CA GLU A 346 -12.65 2.04 18.99
C GLU A 346 -14.13 1.89 18.59
N ASN A 347 -15.04 2.34 19.47
CA ASN A 347 -16.49 2.23 19.25
C ASN A 347 -16.96 3.11 18.07
N LEU A 348 -16.32 4.26 17.86
CA LEU A 348 -16.58 5.15 16.71
C LEU A 348 -15.86 4.72 15.43
N ARG A 349 -15.09 3.62 15.44
CA ARG A 349 -14.32 3.11 14.29
C ARG A 349 -13.29 4.12 13.76
N LEU A 350 -12.75 4.95 14.66
CA LEU A 350 -11.72 5.94 14.36
C LEU A 350 -10.34 5.45 14.83
N GLN A 351 -9.29 5.97 14.21
CA GLN A 351 -7.91 5.76 14.62
C GLN A 351 -7.23 7.11 14.86
N LYS A 352 -6.32 7.16 15.83
CA LYS A 352 -5.47 8.32 16.11
C LYS A 352 -4.03 8.07 15.65
N ARG A 353 -3.36 9.11 15.12
CA ARG A 353 -1.92 9.13 14.82
C ARG A 353 -1.29 10.44 15.33
N GLY A 354 0.05 10.49 15.34
CA GLY A 354 0.77 11.74 15.57
C GLY A 354 0.58 12.74 14.44
N THR A 355 0.98 13.99 14.67
CA THR A 355 0.73 15.14 13.79
C THR A 355 1.48 15.08 12.46
N GLY A 356 2.57 14.31 12.38
CA GLY A 356 3.33 14.07 11.15
C GLY A 356 3.01 12.74 10.46
N GLY A 357 1.99 12.00 10.91
CA GLY A 357 1.59 10.73 10.31
C GLY A 357 1.94 9.48 11.14
N VAL A 358 2.09 8.34 10.48
CA VAL A 358 2.11 6.99 11.12
C VAL A 358 3.33 6.71 11.99
N ASP A 359 4.45 7.35 11.69
CA ASP A 359 5.73 7.13 12.38
C ASP A 359 6.08 8.25 13.38
N THR A 360 5.15 9.18 13.61
CA THR A 360 5.39 10.34 14.49
C THR A 360 4.56 10.25 15.76
N ALA A 361 5.14 10.69 16.88
CA ALA A 361 4.38 10.92 18.11
C ALA A 361 3.44 12.13 17.94
N ALA A 362 2.35 12.17 18.71
CA ALA A 362 1.53 13.38 18.78
C ALA A 362 2.32 14.51 19.41
N THR A 363 2.39 15.66 18.75
CA THR A 363 2.99 16.88 19.33
C THR A 363 1.91 17.65 20.09
N GLY A 364 1.98 17.62 21.42
CA GLY A 364 1.04 18.33 22.29
C GLY A 364 -0.38 17.75 22.24
N ASP A 365 -1.38 18.62 22.16
CA ASP A 365 -2.80 18.28 22.27
C ASP A 365 -3.51 18.09 20.91
N THR A 366 -2.76 18.00 19.81
CA THR A 366 -3.31 17.85 18.45
C THR A 366 -3.12 16.42 17.92
N PHE A 367 -4.19 15.86 17.35
CA PHE A 367 -4.22 14.49 16.84
C PHE A 367 -4.68 14.45 15.38
N ASP A 368 -4.08 13.55 14.58
CA ASP A 368 -4.66 13.10 13.30
C ASP A 368 -5.69 12.00 13.60
N ILE A 369 -6.97 12.36 13.48
CA ILE A 369 -8.11 11.45 13.64
C ILE A 369 -8.70 11.12 12.27
N SER A 370 -8.86 9.83 11.98
CA SER A 370 -9.38 9.35 10.69
C SER A 370 -10.17 8.06 10.82
N ASN A 371 -10.91 7.67 9.77
CA ASN A 371 -11.55 6.36 9.68
C ASN A 371 -10.51 5.23 9.78
N ASN A 372 -10.86 4.16 10.52
CA ASN A 372 -10.05 2.94 10.58
C ASN A 372 -10.34 1.99 9.40
N ASP A 373 -11.64 1.86 9.06
CA ASP A 373 -12.19 1.01 8.01
C ASP A 373 -11.86 1.53 6.61
N ARG A 374 -11.63 0.63 5.63
CA ARG A 374 -11.42 0.99 4.21
C ARG A 374 -12.16 0.07 3.23
N LEU A 375 -12.45 -1.16 3.65
CA LEU A 375 -13.15 -2.18 2.86
C LEU A 375 -14.49 -2.54 3.55
N GLY A 376 -15.50 -2.84 2.73
CA GLY A 376 -16.87 -3.16 3.18
C GLY A 376 -17.79 -1.97 3.51
N LYS A 377 -17.31 -0.72 3.43
CA LYS A 377 -18.11 0.51 3.47
C LYS A 377 -17.69 1.42 2.32
N SER A 378 -18.63 2.12 1.72
CA SER A 378 -18.37 3.06 0.63
C SER A 378 -17.66 4.34 1.10
N GLU A 379 -17.13 5.12 0.16
CA GLU A 379 -16.45 6.37 0.45
C GLU A 379 -17.35 7.37 1.19
N VAL A 380 -18.60 7.54 0.74
CA VAL A 380 -19.62 8.37 1.41
C VAL A 380 -19.85 7.91 2.85
N GLU A 381 -20.02 6.60 3.09
CA GLU A 381 -20.25 6.07 4.44
C GLU A 381 -19.04 6.31 5.36
N LEU A 382 -17.82 6.13 4.86
CA LEU A 382 -16.61 6.36 5.63
C LEU A 382 -16.43 7.84 5.98
N VAL A 383 -16.73 8.75 5.06
CA VAL A 383 -16.64 10.19 5.33
C VAL A 383 -17.72 10.64 6.31
N GLN A 384 -18.96 10.16 6.17
CA GLN A 384 -20.02 10.46 7.14
C GLN A 384 -19.67 9.92 8.54
N LEU A 385 -19.10 8.71 8.63
CA LEU A 385 -18.62 8.15 9.89
C LEU A 385 -17.55 9.03 10.56
N VAL A 386 -16.62 9.59 9.78
CA VAL A 386 -15.63 10.54 10.30
C VAL A 386 -16.29 11.84 10.77
N ILE A 387 -17.27 12.35 10.01
CA ILE A 387 -18.01 13.56 10.39
C ILE A 387 -18.71 13.36 11.73
N ASP A 388 -19.48 12.30 11.87
CA ASP A 388 -20.26 12.02 13.08
C ASP A 388 -19.32 11.78 14.27
N GLY A 389 -18.26 10.98 14.06
CA GLY A 389 -17.29 10.67 15.11
C GLY A 389 -16.50 11.88 15.57
N VAL A 390 -16.01 12.73 14.66
CA VAL A 390 -15.27 13.95 15.02
C VAL A 390 -16.17 14.94 15.75
N ASN A 391 -17.42 15.12 15.32
CA ASN A 391 -18.37 15.96 16.04
C ASN A 391 -18.59 15.46 17.48
N TYR A 392 -18.72 14.14 17.67
CA TYR A 392 -18.81 13.55 19.00
C TYR A 392 -17.57 13.81 19.88
N LEU A 393 -16.37 13.69 19.31
CA LEU A 393 -15.13 14.00 20.03
C LEU A 393 -15.08 15.47 20.46
N ILE A 394 -15.50 16.39 19.60
CA ILE A 394 -15.59 17.82 19.92
C ILE A 394 -16.62 18.07 21.02
N GLU A 395 -17.77 17.39 21.00
CA GLU A 395 -18.76 17.49 22.09
C GLU A 395 -18.21 16.99 23.42
N CYS A 396 -17.47 15.87 23.42
CA CYS A 396 -16.78 15.36 24.60
C CYS A 396 -15.76 16.37 25.12
N GLU A 397 -14.92 16.93 24.26
CA GLU A 397 -13.94 17.96 24.62
C GLU A 397 -14.63 19.18 25.27
N LYS A 398 -15.69 19.70 24.63
CA LYS A 398 -16.49 20.81 25.15
C LYS A 398 -17.10 20.52 26.52
N LYS A 399 -17.52 19.28 26.79
CA LYS A 399 -18.06 18.87 28.11
C LYS A 399 -16.97 18.87 29.17
N LEU A 400 -15.81 18.27 28.86
CA LEU A 400 -14.67 18.23 29.77
C LEU A 400 -14.14 19.64 30.09
N GLU A 401 -14.11 20.56 29.11
CA GLU A 401 -13.78 21.98 29.33
C GLU A 401 -14.68 22.64 30.39
N ARG A 402 -15.95 22.20 30.51
CA ARG A 402 -16.92 22.69 31.49
C ARG A 402 -16.98 21.85 32.78
N GLY A 403 -16.07 20.90 32.97
CA GLY A 403 -16.09 19.96 34.10
C GLY A 403 -17.27 19.00 34.10
N GLN A 404 -17.86 18.71 32.94
CA GLN A 404 -18.99 17.80 32.77
C GLN A 404 -18.50 16.40 32.39
N ASP A 405 -19.22 15.36 32.82
CA ASP A 405 -18.91 13.98 32.46
C ASP A 405 -19.27 13.65 30.99
N ILE A 406 -18.54 12.69 30.42
CA ILE A 406 -18.72 12.17 29.06
C ILE A 406 -19.12 10.70 29.09
N LYS A 407 -19.71 10.21 28.01
CA LYS A 407 -20.09 8.80 27.88
C LYS A 407 -19.23 8.12 26.82
N VAL A 408 -19.12 6.80 26.92
CA VAL A 408 -18.59 5.98 25.83
C VAL A 408 -19.77 5.70 24.89
N PRO A 409 -19.69 6.01 23.59
CA PRO A 409 -20.76 5.74 22.64
C PRO A 409 -20.91 4.22 22.44
N ALA A 410 -22.08 3.77 21.99
CA ALA A 410 -22.25 2.37 21.60
C ALA A 410 -21.34 2.03 20.40
N PRO A 411 -20.82 0.79 20.29
CA PRO A 411 -20.02 0.38 19.14
C PRO A 411 -20.83 0.46 17.83
N ILE A 412 -20.25 1.09 16.80
CA ILE A 412 -20.82 1.11 15.46
C ILE A 412 -20.61 -0.27 14.80
N GLY A 413 -21.68 -0.82 14.22
CA GLY A 413 -21.62 -2.09 13.48
C GLY A 413 -20.58 -2.06 12.34
N GLN A 414 -19.89 -3.19 12.14
CA GLN A 414 -18.82 -3.28 11.15
C GLN A 414 -19.35 -3.29 9.72
N PHE A 415 -20.37 -4.11 9.44
CA PHE A 415 -21.03 -4.19 8.13
C PHE A 415 -22.54 -4.00 8.33
N ARG A 416 -23.23 -3.52 7.28
CA ARG A 416 -24.69 -3.56 7.26
C ARG A 416 -25.12 -5.03 7.32
N LYS A 417 -26.12 -5.33 8.16
CA LYS A 417 -26.71 -6.67 8.25
C LYS A 417 -27.45 -7.03 6.98
#